data_AF-A0A2M7XK02-F1
#
_entry.id   AF-A0A2M7XK02-F1
#
_cell.length_a   1.000
_cell.length_b   1.000
_cell.length_c   1.000
_cell.angle_alpha   90.00
_cell.angle_beta   90.00
_cell.angle_gamma   90.00
#
_symmetry.space_group_name_H-M   'P 1'
#
loop_
_entity.id
_entity.type
_entity.pdbx_description
1 polymer ?
#
loop_
_entity_poly.entity_id
_entity_poly.type
_entity_poly.pdbx_seq_one_letter_code
_entity_poly.pdbx_strand_id
1 'polypeptide(L)'
;FTESMIKALRETYRRRSIQEKYNKAHNITPTKATSNVKGLEVVKTDENLTQGFNMLTRGKVRRLKRMTKAEKAIIAKDLKAQLDEAIKNREFEKAAVIRDQIKEMEGD
;
A
#
# COMPACT_ATOMS: atom_id res chain seq x y z
N PHE A 1 -35.94 -5.49 8.34
CA PHE A 1 -34.61 -5.74 8.94
C PHE A 1 -34.55 -7.17 9.45
N THR A 2 -33.48 -7.90 9.14
CA THR A 2 -33.33 -9.27 9.65
C THR A 2 -33.01 -9.26 11.15
N GLU A 3 -33.36 -10.32 11.86
CA GLU A 3 -33.11 -10.44 13.31
C GLU A 3 -31.62 -10.29 13.65
N SER A 4 -30.74 -10.89 12.84
CA SER A 4 -29.28 -10.76 12.96
C SER A 4 -28.81 -9.30 12.87
N MET A 5 -29.40 -8.53 11.97
CA MET A 5 -29.05 -7.12 11.79
C MET A 5 -29.50 -6.28 13.00
N ILE A 6 -30.69 -6.57 13.54
CA ILE A 6 -31.22 -5.92 14.75
C ILE A 6 -30.31 -6.21 15.95
N LYS A 7 -29.84 -7.46 16.10
CA LYS A 7 -28.92 -7.85 17.18
C LYS A 7 -27.57 -7.13 17.06
N ALA A 8 -26.99 -7.08 15.86
CA ALA A 8 -25.74 -6.36 15.61
C ALA A 8 -25.85 -4.87 15.90
N LEU A 9 -26.98 -4.25 15.51
CA LEU A 9 -27.24 -2.85 15.75
C LEU A 9 -27.39 -2.54 17.26
N ARG A 10 -28.15 -3.37 17.99
CA ARG A 10 -28.30 -3.24 19.46
C ARG A 10 -26.96 -3.35 20.17
N GLU A 11 -26.13 -4.31 19.79
CA GLU A 11 -24.80 -4.49 20.37
C GLU A 11 -23.88 -3.29 20.05
N THR A 12 -23.99 -2.73 18.86
CA THR A 12 -23.24 -1.52 18.46
C THR A 12 -23.61 -0.32 19.34
N TYR A 13 -24.91 -0.08 19.55
CA TYR A 13 -25.37 1.00 20.43
C TYR A 13 -25.00 0.76 21.91
N ARG A 14 -25.10 -0.49 22.39
CA ARG A 14 -24.70 -0.86 23.75
C ARG A 14 -23.22 -0.54 23.99
N ARG A 15 -22.33 -0.93 23.07
CA ARG A 15 -20.88 -0.65 23.17
C ARG A 15 -20.57 0.84 23.11
N ARG A 16 -21.20 1.57 22.17
CA ARG A 16 -20.98 3.02 22.04
C ARG A 16 -21.38 3.78 23.30
N SER A 17 -22.51 3.44 23.93
CA SER A 17 -22.93 4.09 25.19
C SER A 17 -21.90 3.91 26.32
N ILE A 18 -21.31 2.73 26.44
CA ILE A 18 -20.26 2.46 27.44
C ILE A 18 -19.01 3.28 27.14
N GLN A 19 -18.57 3.30 25.88
CA GLN A 19 -17.39 4.05 25.45
C GLN A 19 -17.56 5.56 25.68
N GLU A 20 -18.72 6.12 25.36
CA GLU A 20 -19.01 7.55 25.58
C GLU A 20 -19.04 7.91 27.06
N LYS A 21 -19.63 7.07 27.91
CA LYS A 21 -19.62 7.26 29.38
C LYS A 21 -18.21 7.24 29.94
N TYR A 22 -17.41 6.27 29.51
CA TYR A 22 -16.01 6.17 29.91
C TYR A 22 -15.21 7.40 29.44
N ASN A 23 -15.36 7.79 28.18
CA ASN A 23 -14.66 8.94 27.64
C ASN A 23 -15.03 10.23 28.37
N LYS A 24 -16.31 10.44 28.70
CA LYS A 24 -16.76 11.59 29.51
C LYS A 24 -16.22 11.55 30.93
N ALA A 25 -16.24 10.40 31.59
CA ALA A 25 -15.72 10.24 32.95
C ALA A 25 -14.20 10.48 33.04
N HIS A 26 -13.46 10.17 31.96
CA HIS A 26 -12.01 10.29 31.91
C HIS A 26 -11.50 11.49 31.09
N ASN A 27 -12.37 12.39 30.64
CA ASN A 27 -12.03 13.52 29.77
C ASN A 27 -11.24 13.11 28.51
N ILE A 28 -11.54 11.95 27.93
CA ILE A 28 -10.89 11.43 26.72
C ILE A 28 -11.61 11.95 25.48
N THR A 29 -10.89 12.67 24.63
CA THR A 29 -11.38 13.09 23.31
C THR A 29 -11.03 12.02 22.26
N PRO A 30 -12.02 11.40 21.59
CA PRO A 30 -11.76 10.43 20.54
C PRO A 30 -10.99 11.06 19.37
N THR A 31 -9.86 10.47 19.00
CA THR A 31 -9.06 10.88 17.85
C THR A 31 -8.77 9.69 16.94
N LYS A 32 -8.37 9.97 15.69
CA LYS A 32 -7.94 8.91 14.77
C LYS A 32 -6.60 8.35 15.24
N ALA A 33 -6.52 7.04 15.44
CA ALA A 33 -5.23 6.38 15.61
C ALA A 33 -4.42 6.55 14.32
N THR A 34 -3.30 7.24 14.40
CA THR A 34 -2.32 7.31 13.31
C THR A 34 -1.18 6.36 13.65
N SER A 35 -0.93 5.41 12.77
CA SER A 35 0.21 4.51 12.94
C SER A 35 1.49 5.27 12.62
N ASN A 36 2.37 5.45 13.60
CA ASN A 36 3.69 6.06 13.39
C ASN A 36 4.74 5.01 12.97
N VAL A 37 4.34 3.89 12.35
CA VAL A 37 5.27 2.91 11.78
C VAL A 37 5.84 3.47 10.47
N LYS A 38 6.53 4.61 10.56
CA LYS A 38 7.46 5.11 9.53
C LYS A 38 8.84 4.44 9.66
N GLY A 39 9.01 3.53 10.62
CA GLY A 39 10.29 2.95 11.02
C GLY A 39 10.45 1.45 10.75
N LEU A 40 9.64 0.82 9.88
CA LEU A 40 10.22 -0.30 9.11
C LEU A 40 11.01 0.36 7.97
N GLU A 41 12.19 0.88 8.33
CA GLU A 41 13.25 1.02 7.34
C GLU A 41 13.35 -0.33 6.65
N VAL A 42 12.96 -0.34 5.38
CA VAL A 42 13.50 -1.27 4.39
C VAL A 42 14.97 -1.41 4.74
N VAL A 43 15.38 -2.62 5.14
CA VAL A 43 16.78 -2.98 5.35
C VAL A 43 17.55 -2.38 4.18
N LYS A 44 18.31 -1.32 4.46
CA LYS A 44 19.17 -0.64 3.49
C LYS A 44 20.33 -1.60 3.23
N THR A 45 20.08 -2.63 2.44
CA THR A 45 21.13 -3.39 1.78
C THR A 45 21.39 -2.72 0.44
N ASP A 46 22.59 -2.15 0.36
CA ASP A 46 23.29 -1.70 -0.84
C ASP A 46 23.05 -0.26 -1.34
N GLU A 47 23.62 0.68 -0.59
CA GLU A 47 24.07 1.99 -1.10
C GLU A 47 25.23 1.90 -2.12
N ASN A 48 25.64 0.70 -2.57
CA ASN A 48 26.81 0.50 -3.44
C ASN A 48 26.50 0.26 -4.95
N LEU A 49 25.25 0.38 -5.41
CA LEU A 49 24.91 0.22 -6.84
C LEU A 49 24.82 1.54 -7.64
N THR A 50 25.34 2.64 -7.10
CA THR A 50 25.30 3.98 -7.73
C THR A 50 26.37 4.23 -8.80
N GLN A 51 27.08 3.22 -9.28
CA GLN A 51 28.01 3.35 -10.41
C GLN A 51 27.63 2.40 -11.56
N GLY A 52 26.69 2.83 -12.42
CA GLY A 52 26.47 2.15 -13.70
C GLY A 52 25.15 2.45 -14.42
N PHE A 53 24.12 2.91 -13.70
CA PHE A 53 22.77 2.98 -14.30
C PHE A 53 22.47 4.24 -15.13
N ASN A 54 23.33 5.28 -15.06
CA ASN A 54 23.09 6.55 -15.75
C ASN A 54 23.25 6.50 -17.28
N MET A 55 23.82 5.44 -17.85
CA MET A 55 23.92 5.28 -19.31
C MET A 55 22.77 4.46 -19.92
N LEU A 56 22.08 3.63 -19.12
CA LEU A 56 20.97 2.77 -19.58
C LEU A 56 19.60 3.47 -19.56
N THR A 57 19.47 4.57 -18.82
CA THR A 57 18.21 5.31 -18.63
C THR A 57 17.76 6.10 -19.87
N ARG A 58 18.68 6.67 -20.65
CA ARG A 58 18.29 7.49 -21.83
C ARG A 58 17.58 6.69 -22.93
N GLY A 59 17.93 5.41 -23.12
CA GLY A 59 17.30 4.53 -24.12
C GLY A 59 15.91 4.01 -23.70
N LYS A 60 15.76 3.61 -22.43
CA LYS A 60 14.49 3.07 -21.89
C LYS A 60 13.43 4.15 -21.70
N VAL A 61 13.81 5.34 -21.23
CA VAL A 61 12.88 6.48 -21.04
C VAL A 61 12.24 6.92 -22.36
N ARG A 62 12.99 6.86 -23.48
CA ARG A 62 12.46 7.17 -24.82
C ARG A 62 11.48 6.12 -25.34
N ARG A 63 11.55 4.86 -24.90
CA ARG A 63 10.57 3.81 -25.20
C ARG A 63 9.31 3.94 -24.34
N LEU A 64 9.44 4.22 -23.04
CA LEU A 64 8.27 4.49 -22.18
C LEU A 64 7.48 5.75 -22.60
N LYS A 65 8.14 6.76 -23.18
CA LYS A 65 7.48 7.96 -23.71
C LYS A 65 6.73 7.72 -25.03
N ARG A 66 7.03 6.61 -25.72
CA ARG A 66 6.39 6.21 -26.99
C ARG A 66 5.26 5.20 -26.80
N MET A 67 5.12 4.62 -25.62
CA MET A 67 4.01 3.73 -25.31
C MET A 67 2.73 4.51 -25.09
N THR A 68 1.64 4.03 -25.66
CA THR A 68 0.31 4.59 -25.42
C THR A 68 -0.11 4.32 -23.97
N LYS A 69 -1.00 5.16 -23.41
CA LYS A 69 -1.57 4.94 -22.06
C LYS A 69 -2.17 3.53 -21.92
N ALA A 70 -2.73 2.99 -23.00
CA ALA A 70 -3.31 1.65 -23.04
C ALA A 70 -2.25 0.54 -22.86
N GLU A 71 -1.11 0.63 -23.55
CA GLU A 71 -0.04 -0.37 -23.42
C GLU A 71 0.60 -0.33 -22.03
N LYS A 72 0.77 0.88 -21.46
CA LYS A 72 1.24 1.03 -20.06
C LYS A 72 0.27 0.38 -19.07
N ALA A 73 -1.04 0.54 -19.28
CA ALA A 73 -2.05 -0.06 -18.41
C ALA A 73 -2.05 -1.60 -18.49
N ILE A 74 -1.80 -2.18 -19.67
CA ILE A 74 -1.69 -3.64 -19.84
C ILE A 74 -0.48 -4.18 -19.07
N ILE A 75 0.69 -3.55 -19.23
CA ILE A 75 1.90 -3.97 -18.51
C ILE A 75 1.76 -3.76 -17.00
N ALA A 76 1.15 -2.65 -16.56
CA ALA A 76 0.90 -2.41 -15.15
C ALA A 76 -0.05 -3.45 -14.54
N LYS A 77 -1.04 -3.92 -15.31
CA LYS A 77 -1.95 -4.99 -14.87
C LYS A 77 -1.21 -6.32 -14.70
N ASP A 78 -0.31 -6.64 -15.62
CA ASP A 78 0.50 -7.87 -15.55
C ASP A 78 1.47 -7.83 -14.36
N LEU A 79 2.17 -6.72 -14.15
CA LEU A 79 3.04 -6.52 -12.99
C LEU A 79 2.27 -6.59 -11.66
N LYS A 80 1.03 -6.09 -11.61
CA LYS A 80 0.17 -6.23 -10.42
C LYS A 80 -0.18 -7.69 -10.13
N ALA A 81 -0.46 -8.49 -11.15
CA ALA A 81 -0.70 -9.92 -10.98
C ALA A 81 0.54 -10.66 -10.45
N GLN A 82 1.72 -10.33 -10.99
CA GLN A 82 3.00 -10.89 -10.52
C GLN A 82 3.34 -10.46 -9.09
N LEU A 83 2.99 -9.23 -8.70
CA LEU A 83 3.13 -8.74 -7.33
C LEU A 83 2.27 -9.55 -6.36
N ASP A 84 0.99 -9.76 -6.69
CA ASP A 84 0.06 -10.54 -5.86
C ASP A 84 0.55 -11.99 -5.69
N GLU A 85 1.08 -12.58 -6.75
CA GLU A 85 1.69 -13.92 -6.71
C GLU A 85 2.94 -13.96 -5.82
N ALA A 86 3.85 -12.98 -5.95
CA ALA A 86 5.04 -12.87 -5.10
C ALA A 86 4.67 -12.68 -3.61
N ILE A 87 3.64 -11.89 -3.31
CA ILE A 87 3.12 -11.72 -1.94
C ILE A 87 2.54 -13.04 -1.42
N LYS A 88 1.75 -13.74 -2.24
CA LYS A 88 1.17 -15.04 -1.88
C LYS A 88 2.25 -16.08 -1.58
N ASN A 89 3.34 -16.06 -2.35
CA ASN A 89 4.50 -16.93 -2.19
C ASN A 89 5.51 -16.45 -1.13
N ARG A 90 5.25 -15.33 -0.45
CA ARG A 90 6.11 -14.71 0.57
C ARG A 90 7.49 -14.28 0.05
N GLU A 91 7.61 -13.99 -1.24
CA GLU A 91 8.84 -13.54 -1.89
C GLU A 91 8.95 -12.00 -1.84
N PHE A 92 9.20 -11.46 -0.64
CA PHE A 92 9.12 -10.01 -0.40
C PHE A 92 10.16 -9.17 -1.17
N GLU A 93 11.34 -9.72 -1.45
CA GLU A 93 12.37 -9.05 -2.25
C GLU A 93 11.90 -8.84 -3.70
N LYS A 94 11.32 -9.87 -4.30
CA LYS A 94 10.73 -9.78 -5.65
C LYS A 94 9.54 -8.84 -5.69
N ALA A 95 8.67 -8.89 -4.67
CA ALA A 95 7.55 -7.98 -4.53
C ALA A 95 7.99 -6.51 -4.44
N ALA A 96 9.09 -6.22 -3.73
CA ALA A 96 9.65 -4.88 -3.64
C ALA A 96 10.14 -4.36 -4.99
N VAL A 97 10.86 -5.19 -5.76
CA VAL A 97 11.35 -4.83 -7.11
C VAL A 97 10.18 -4.55 -8.06
N ILE A 98 9.14 -5.40 -8.06
CA ILE A 98 7.96 -5.24 -8.92
C ILE A 98 7.19 -3.95 -8.55
N ARG A 99 7.05 -3.66 -7.25
CA ARG A 99 6.42 -2.41 -6.77
C ARG A 99 7.15 -1.17 -7.31
N ASP A 100 8.47 -1.17 -7.27
CA ASP A 100 9.27 -0.02 -7.70
C ASP A 100 9.20 0.16 -9.23
N GLN A 101 9.15 -0.95 -9.98
CA GLN A 101 8.86 -0.91 -11.43
C GLN A 101 7.48 -0.34 -11.75
N ILE A 102 6.44 -0.69 -11.00
CA ILE A 102 5.09 -0.14 -11.19
C ILE A 102 5.10 1.38 -10.95
N LYS A 103 5.78 1.85 -9.90
CA LYS A 103 5.92 3.29 -9.60
C LYS A 103 6.61 4.06 -10.73
N GLU A 104 7.73 3.55 -11.23
CA GLU A 104 8.44 4.19 -12.35
C GLU A 104 7.59 4.28 -13.63
N MET A 105 6.67 3.34 -13.85
CA MET A 105 5.76 3.37 -14.99
C MET A 105 4.56 4.31 -14.81
N GLU A 106 3.98 4.36 -13.60
CA GLU A 106 2.82 5.20 -13.28
C GLU A 106 3.21 6.69 -13.14
N GLY A 107 4.49 6.98 -12.87
CA GLY A 107 5.06 8.32 -13.01
C GLY A 107 4.69 9.27 -11.87
N ASP A 108 4.91 8.83 -10.63
CA ASP A 108 5.06 9.71 -9.45
C ASP A 108 6.54 9.99 -9.18
#